data_AF-A0A8C6TNJ7-F1
#
_entry.id   AF-A0A8C6TNJ7-F1
#
_cell.length_a   1.000
_cell.length_b   1.000
_cell.length_c   1.000
_cell.angle_alpha   90.00
_cell.angle_beta   90.00
_cell.angle_gamma   90.00
#
_symmetry.space_group_name_H-M   'P 1'
#
loop_
_entity.id
_entity.type
_entity.pdbx_description
1 polymer ?
#
loop_
_entity_poly.entity_id
_entity_poly.type
_entity_poly.pdbx_seq_one_letter_code
_entity_poly.pdbx_strand_id
1 'polypeptide(L)'
;KPRPDLESKAKTNPDQEPNSKFYPVLSGCEVFKLEGPSEWTEKAARLHEVVSDVLPIDVHRAQPMAPDAESGSPDLDTFTKALGHISKLLRPGGQLLLIGALQESFYFGGPAQVCASLQEQGFTLIRLEVYTLPRYMWGTDDTNNGRWCFFVKAKED
;
A
#
# COMPACT_ATOMS: atom_id res chain seq x y z
N LYS A 1 -36.16 3.66 -34.29
CA LYS A 1 -36.13 5.14 -34.08
C LYS A 1 -36.86 5.43 -32.77
N PRO A 2 -36.33 6.24 -31.85
CA PRO A 2 -34.95 6.35 -31.38
C PRO A 2 -34.86 6.08 -29.85
N ARG A 3 -33.62 6.01 -29.34
CA ARG A 3 -33.33 6.18 -27.90
C ARG A 3 -33.80 7.57 -27.46
N PRO A 4 -34.16 7.79 -26.19
CA PRO A 4 -34.11 9.11 -25.61
C PRO A 4 -32.68 9.37 -25.13
N ASP A 5 -31.95 10.11 -25.93
CA ASP A 5 -30.72 10.82 -25.60
C ASP A 5 -31.05 12.18 -24.98
N LEU A 6 -30.33 12.46 -23.89
CA LEU A 6 -29.88 13.77 -23.40
C LEU A 6 -30.93 14.82 -22.99
N GLU A 7 -30.98 15.16 -21.69
CA GLU A 7 -30.31 16.37 -21.17
C GLU A 7 -30.66 16.67 -19.71
N SER A 8 -29.60 17.01 -18.96
CA SER A 8 -29.61 17.99 -17.87
C SER A 8 -30.38 17.67 -16.57
N LYS A 9 -29.68 17.04 -15.62
CA LYS A 9 -29.49 17.63 -14.28
C LYS A 9 -28.09 17.29 -13.79
N ALA A 10 -27.10 17.96 -14.38
CA ALA A 10 -25.90 18.30 -13.63
C ALA A 10 -26.36 19.20 -12.47
N LYS A 11 -26.71 18.59 -11.34
CA LYS A 11 -26.70 19.31 -10.07
C LYS A 11 -25.23 19.44 -9.71
N THR A 12 -24.64 20.54 -10.17
CA THR A 12 -23.41 21.09 -9.63
C THR A 12 -23.61 21.14 -8.13
N ASN A 13 -22.93 20.26 -7.40
CA ASN A 13 -22.88 20.33 -5.95
C ASN A 13 -21.89 21.44 -5.61
N PRO A 14 -22.31 22.58 -5.05
CA PRO A 14 -21.43 23.73 -4.83
C PRO A 14 -20.36 23.48 -3.74
N ASP A 15 -20.38 22.32 -3.09
CA ASP A 15 -19.40 21.92 -2.07
C ASP A 15 -18.27 21.03 -2.60
N GLN A 16 -18.09 20.94 -3.93
CA GLN A 16 -16.91 20.29 -4.50
C GLN A 16 -15.69 21.20 -4.33
N GLU A 17 -15.12 21.19 -3.12
CA GLU A 17 -13.83 21.83 -2.83
C GLU A 17 -12.77 21.27 -3.81
N PRO A 18 -12.12 22.12 -4.61
CA PRO A 18 -10.97 21.72 -5.39
C PRO A 18 -9.80 21.75 -4.42
N ASN A 19 -9.46 20.59 -3.87
CA ASN A 19 -8.08 20.17 -3.61
C ASN A 19 -8.12 18.90 -2.78
N SER A 20 -7.28 17.96 -3.20
CA SER A 20 -6.80 16.81 -2.44
C SER A 20 -6.31 17.22 -1.05
N LYS A 21 -7.24 17.44 -0.12
CA LYS A 21 -6.93 17.46 1.30
C LYS A 21 -6.75 16.01 1.67
N PHE A 22 -5.50 15.62 1.88
CA PHE A 22 -5.15 14.48 2.71
C PHE A 22 -5.98 14.62 4.00
N TYR A 23 -7.12 13.94 4.10
CA TYR A 23 -7.87 13.88 5.34
C TYR A 23 -6.92 13.22 6.35
N PRO A 24 -6.63 13.85 7.50
CA PRO A 24 -5.80 13.24 8.51
C PRO A 24 -6.60 12.12 9.17
N VAL A 25 -6.51 10.90 8.63
CA VAL A 25 -6.86 9.68 9.37
C VAL A 25 -5.74 9.40 10.38
N LEU A 26 -5.45 10.36 11.25
CA LEU A 26 -4.46 10.24 12.34
C LEU A 26 -4.94 10.96 13.60
N SER A 27 -6.26 11.02 13.82
CA SER A 27 -6.84 11.40 15.11
C SER A 27 -6.67 10.24 16.11
N GLY A 28 -5.42 10.03 16.55
CA GLY A 28 -5.05 8.99 17.50
C GLY A 28 -3.77 8.26 17.10
N CYS A 29 -2.64 8.96 17.01
CA CYS A 29 -1.40 8.33 16.62
C CYS A 29 -0.85 7.49 17.79
N GLU A 30 -1.20 6.21 17.91
CA GLU A 30 -0.71 5.33 18.99
C GLU A 30 0.80 5.08 18.95
N VAL A 31 1.48 5.54 17.90
CA VAL A 31 2.91 5.37 17.69
C VAL A 31 3.75 5.98 18.81
N PHE A 32 3.33 7.10 19.43
CA PHE A 32 4.06 7.68 20.57
C PHE A 32 4.05 6.76 21.81
N LYS A 33 2.97 5.98 22.02
CA LYS A 33 2.89 5.05 23.14
C LYS A 33 3.92 3.92 23.01
N LEU A 34 4.29 3.59 21.76
CA LEU A 34 5.21 2.51 21.44
C LEU A 34 6.68 2.97 21.38
N GLU A 35 6.94 4.19 20.91
CA GLU A 35 8.31 4.70 20.70
C GLU A 35 8.87 5.50 21.90
N GLY A 36 8.03 5.86 22.87
CA GLY A 36 8.41 6.70 24.01
C GLY A 36 7.92 8.15 23.89
N PRO A 37 8.24 9.01 24.87
CA PRO A 37 7.65 10.34 24.96
C PRO A 37 8.16 11.27 23.85
N SER A 38 7.38 11.39 22.78
CA SER A 38 7.47 12.45 21.77
C SER A 38 6.06 12.95 21.48
N GLU A 39 5.87 14.26 21.37
CA GLU A 39 4.56 14.78 20.96
C GLU A 39 4.29 14.46 19.49
N TRP A 40 3.07 14.03 19.18
CA TRP A 40 2.65 13.70 17.80
C TRP A 40 2.91 14.85 16.82
N THR A 41 2.73 16.09 17.26
CA THR A 41 2.97 17.32 16.49
C THR A 41 4.43 17.45 16.06
N GLU A 42 5.37 17.17 16.95
CA GLU A 42 6.81 17.18 16.64
C GLU A 42 7.14 16.10 15.60
N LYS A 43 6.60 14.89 15.76
CA LYS A 43 6.82 13.79 14.83
C LYS A 43 6.22 14.06 13.45
N ALA A 44 5.03 14.64 13.40
CA ALA A 44 4.39 15.06 12.16
C ALA A 44 5.22 16.16 11.47
N ALA A 45 5.66 17.19 12.21
CA ALA A 45 6.51 18.24 11.67
C ALA A 45 7.82 17.69 11.09
N ARG A 46 8.48 16.77 11.82
CA ARG A 46 9.68 16.09 11.34
C ARG A 46 9.42 15.26 10.08
N LEU A 47 8.29 14.56 9.99
CA LEU A 47 7.90 13.84 8.78
C LEU A 47 7.76 14.79 7.58
N HIS A 48 7.12 15.95 7.79
CA HIS A 48 6.99 16.98 6.76
C HIS A 48 8.33 17.57 6.32
N GLU A 49 9.31 17.67 7.23
CA GLU A 49 10.65 18.17 6.91
C GLU A 49 11.48 17.18 6.09
N VAL A 50 11.37 15.88 6.35
CA VAL A 50 12.18 14.85 5.67
C VAL A 50 11.60 14.35 4.35
N VAL A 51 10.30 14.55 4.10
CA VAL A 51 9.66 14.22 2.82
C VAL A 51 9.96 15.33 1.81
N SER A 52 10.85 15.06 0.85
CA SER A 52 11.23 16.03 -0.18
C SER A 52 10.26 16.06 -1.36
N ASP A 53 9.76 14.91 -1.78
CA ASP A 53 9.03 14.74 -3.04
C ASP A 53 7.88 13.73 -2.89
N VAL A 54 6.81 13.96 -3.65
CA VAL A 54 5.69 13.03 -3.81
C VAL A 54 5.55 12.74 -5.30
N LEU A 55 5.87 11.52 -5.70
CA LEU A 55 5.98 11.11 -7.10
C LEU A 55 4.92 10.06 -7.46
N PRO A 56 4.38 10.06 -8.69
CA PRO A 56 3.55 8.97 -9.18
C PRO A 56 4.38 7.67 -9.25
N ILE A 57 3.75 6.52 -8.91
CA ILE A 57 4.42 5.21 -8.91
C ILE A 57 3.52 4.09 -9.45
N ASP A 58 4.04 3.32 -10.40
CA ASP A 58 3.41 2.11 -10.95
C ASP A 58 4.43 0.98 -10.93
N VAL A 59 4.24 0.10 -9.96
CA VAL A 59 5.13 -1.04 -9.68
C VAL A 59 5.15 -2.07 -10.81
N HIS A 60 4.19 -2.04 -11.75
CA HIS A 60 4.14 -2.95 -12.89
C HIS A 60 4.99 -2.49 -14.06
N ARG A 61 5.46 -1.25 -14.05
CA ARG A 61 6.41 -0.76 -15.04
C ARG A 61 7.83 -1.10 -14.63
N ALA A 62 8.65 -1.47 -15.62
CA ALA A 62 10.07 -1.73 -15.40
C ALA A 62 10.81 -0.53 -14.79
N GLN A 63 10.27 0.68 -14.97
CA GLN A 63 10.68 1.92 -14.30
C GLN A 63 9.47 2.46 -13.52
N PRO A 64 9.36 2.18 -12.22
CA PRO A 64 8.13 2.47 -11.48
C PRO A 64 7.77 3.95 -11.33
N MET A 65 8.74 4.87 -11.41
CA MET A 65 8.52 6.30 -11.20
C MET A 65 8.15 7.07 -12.50
N ALA A 66 7.47 6.42 -13.44
CA ALA A 66 7.04 7.07 -14.68
C ALA A 66 5.79 7.96 -14.46
N PRO A 67 5.56 9.02 -15.26
CA PRO A 67 4.55 10.05 -14.98
C PRO A 67 3.08 9.59 -14.93
N ASP A 68 2.74 8.46 -15.56
CA ASP A 68 1.36 7.98 -15.70
C ASP A 68 1.22 6.59 -15.07
N ALA A 69 0.94 6.55 -13.78
CA ALA A 69 1.09 5.36 -12.98
C ALA A 69 -0.13 5.06 -12.09
N GLU A 70 -0.72 3.87 -12.24
CA GLU A 70 -1.83 3.33 -11.44
C GLU A 70 -1.48 1.91 -11.00
N SER A 71 -1.65 1.57 -9.72
CA SER A 71 -1.00 0.40 -9.10
C SER A 71 -1.99 -0.58 -8.45
N GLY A 72 -1.83 -1.87 -8.76
CA GLY A 72 -2.47 -3.00 -8.07
C GLY A 72 -2.13 -4.33 -8.76
N SER A 73 -1.68 -5.35 -8.03
CA SER A 73 -1.31 -6.66 -8.61
C SER A 73 -2.55 -7.56 -8.69
N PRO A 74 -2.98 -8.03 -9.87
CA PRO A 74 -4.16 -8.90 -10.00
C PRO A 74 -3.88 -10.38 -9.67
N ASP A 75 -2.61 -10.80 -9.65
CA ASP A 75 -2.21 -12.19 -9.43
C ASP A 75 -0.77 -12.28 -8.86
N LEU A 76 -0.34 -13.50 -8.50
CA LEU A 76 0.96 -13.76 -7.86
C LEU A 76 2.16 -13.54 -8.78
N ASP A 77 2.04 -13.84 -10.08
CA ASP A 77 3.13 -13.62 -11.05
C ASP A 77 3.34 -12.12 -11.26
N THR A 78 2.24 -11.38 -11.43
CA THR A 78 2.28 -9.93 -11.53
C THR A 78 2.81 -9.28 -10.25
N PHE A 79 2.45 -9.79 -9.06
CA PHE A 79 3.03 -9.37 -7.79
C PHE A 79 4.54 -9.65 -7.71
N THR A 80 4.98 -10.84 -8.13
CA THR A 80 6.39 -11.23 -8.10
C THR A 80 7.23 -10.34 -9.02
N LYS A 81 6.72 -10.02 -10.21
CA LYS A 81 7.36 -9.06 -11.13
C LYS A 81 7.43 -7.66 -10.55
N ALA A 82 6.36 -7.20 -9.90
CA ALA A 82 6.34 -5.90 -9.23
C ALA A 82 7.44 -5.78 -8.16
N LEU A 83 7.68 -6.85 -7.37
CA LEU A 83 8.79 -6.88 -6.42
C LEU A 83 10.15 -6.72 -7.12
N GLY A 84 10.34 -7.35 -8.28
CA GLY A 84 11.56 -7.19 -9.09
C GLY A 84 11.73 -5.81 -9.73
N HIS A 85 10.65 -5.05 -9.91
CA HIS A 85 10.75 -3.64 -10.32
C HIS A 85 11.04 -2.72 -9.13
N ILE A 86 10.45 -3.01 -7.97
CA ILE A 86 10.71 -2.28 -6.73
C ILE A 86 12.15 -2.47 -6.26
N SER A 87 12.73 -3.67 -6.40
CA SER A 87 14.12 -3.93 -6.02
C SER A 87 15.10 -2.97 -6.71
N LYS A 88 14.86 -2.63 -7.98
CA LYS A 88 15.67 -1.67 -8.74
C LYS A 88 15.69 -0.24 -8.16
N LEU A 89 14.75 0.09 -7.27
CA LEU A 89 14.73 1.36 -6.55
C LEU A 89 15.55 1.31 -5.25
N LEU A 90 15.86 0.11 -4.77
CA LEU A 90 16.71 -0.10 -3.61
C LEU A 90 18.17 0.07 -4.03
N ARG A 91 18.97 0.52 -3.05
CA ARG A 91 20.42 0.46 -3.19
C ARG A 91 20.86 -0.97 -2.88
N PRO A 92 21.91 -1.51 -3.51
CA PRO A 92 22.42 -2.84 -3.21
C PRO A 92 22.61 -3.05 -1.71
N GLY A 93 22.11 -4.17 -1.18
CA GLY A 93 22.10 -4.44 0.27
C GLY A 93 21.01 -3.69 1.06
N GLY A 94 20.09 -3.01 0.37
CA GLY A 94 18.99 -2.23 0.94
C GLY A 94 17.94 -3.08 1.64
N GLN A 95 17.10 -2.45 2.47
CA GLN A 95 16.03 -3.14 3.20
C GLN A 95 14.67 -2.82 2.62
N LEU A 96 13.86 -3.87 2.43
CA LEU A 96 12.45 -3.78 2.08
C LEU A 96 11.62 -4.02 3.35
N LEU A 97 10.69 -3.11 3.64
CA LEU A 97 9.63 -3.29 4.62
C LEU A 97 8.30 -3.36 3.87
N LEU A 98 7.62 -4.50 3.94
CA LEU A 98 6.38 -4.75 3.21
C LEU A 98 5.26 -5.13 4.19
N ILE A 99 4.11 -4.49 4.04
CA ILE A 99 2.88 -4.83 4.77
C ILE A 99 1.82 -5.13 3.72
N GLY A 100 1.03 -6.18 3.94
CA GLY A 100 -0.08 -6.52 3.05
C GLY A 100 -1.14 -7.35 3.75
N ALA A 101 -2.31 -7.45 3.11
CA ALA A 101 -3.37 -8.36 3.51
C ALA A 101 -3.15 -9.73 2.84
N LEU A 102 -3.56 -10.79 3.54
CA LEU A 102 -3.56 -12.16 3.02
C LEU A 102 -4.99 -12.59 2.70
N GLN A 103 -5.13 -13.37 1.62
CA GLN A 103 -6.40 -13.99 1.23
C GLN A 103 -7.57 -13.01 1.06
N GLU A 104 -7.29 -11.75 0.68
CA GLU A 104 -8.33 -10.93 0.04
C GLU A 104 -8.64 -11.49 -1.35
N SER A 105 -9.83 -11.26 -1.88
CA SER A 105 -10.45 -11.94 -3.04
C SER A 105 -9.62 -11.93 -4.32
N PHE A 106 -8.52 -11.16 -4.34
CA PHE A 106 -7.61 -10.94 -5.45
C PHE A 106 -6.12 -11.23 -5.09
N TYR A 107 -5.82 -11.61 -3.84
CA TYR A 107 -4.49 -12.01 -3.35
C TYR A 107 -4.48 -13.50 -2.98
N PHE A 108 -4.22 -14.35 -3.97
CA PHE A 108 -4.06 -15.81 -3.79
C PHE A 108 -2.72 -16.22 -3.14
N GLY A 109 -2.04 -15.28 -2.46
CA GLY A 109 -0.78 -15.52 -1.78
C GLY A 109 -0.98 -15.68 -0.28
N GLY A 110 -0.74 -16.88 0.24
CA GLY A 110 -0.45 -17.06 1.66
C GLY A 110 0.97 -16.57 2.00
N PRO A 111 1.35 -16.62 3.28
CA PRO A 111 2.69 -16.19 3.73
C PRO A 111 3.83 -16.91 2.98
N ALA A 112 3.63 -18.18 2.62
CA ALA A 112 4.60 -18.96 1.88
C ALA A 112 4.85 -18.43 0.47
N GLN A 113 3.79 -18.02 -0.24
CA GLN A 113 3.89 -17.44 -1.57
C GLN A 113 4.62 -16.09 -1.54
N VAL A 114 4.32 -15.24 -0.56
CA VAL A 114 5.04 -13.96 -0.37
C VAL A 114 6.54 -14.20 -0.16
N CYS A 115 6.89 -15.20 0.66
CA CYS A 115 8.29 -15.55 0.88
C CYS A 115 8.98 -16.09 -0.38
N ALA A 116 8.29 -16.95 -1.14
CA ALA A 116 8.80 -17.48 -2.39
C ALA A 116 9.07 -16.36 -3.41
N SER A 117 8.13 -15.43 -3.59
CA SER A 117 8.29 -14.28 -4.50
C SER A 117 9.47 -13.40 -4.10
N LEU A 118 9.68 -13.16 -2.80
CA LEU A 118 10.82 -12.39 -2.31
C LEU A 118 12.15 -13.09 -2.61
N GLN A 119 12.25 -14.38 -2.30
CA GLN A 119 13.46 -15.16 -2.60
C GLN A 119 13.76 -15.23 -4.09
N GLU A 120 12.73 -15.38 -4.92
CA GLU A 120 12.85 -15.40 -6.38
C GLU A 120 13.42 -14.08 -6.92
N GLN A 121 13.07 -12.95 -6.31
CA GLN A 121 13.55 -11.62 -6.70
C GLN A 121 14.86 -11.21 -6.02
N GLY A 122 15.58 -12.14 -5.38
CA GLY A 122 16.89 -11.87 -4.77
C GLY A 122 16.81 -11.15 -3.42
N PHE A 123 15.75 -11.40 -2.65
CA PHE A 123 15.65 -10.93 -1.28
C PHE A 123 15.93 -12.03 -0.26
N THR A 124 16.85 -11.76 0.66
CA THR A 124 17.01 -12.52 1.89
C THR A 124 15.97 -12.09 2.93
N LEU A 125 15.09 -13.00 3.31
CA LEU A 125 14.09 -12.77 4.37
C LEU A 125 14.77 -12.60 5.74
N ILE A 126 14.47 -11.52 6.44
CA ILE A 126 14.96 -11.25 7.80
C ILE A 126 13.88 -11.54 8.84
N ARG A 127 12.63 -11.11 8.59
CA ARG A 127 11.51 -11.28 9.52
C ARG A 127 10.20 -11.37 8.75
N LEU A 128 9.33 -12.29 9.16
CA LEU A 128 7.95 -12.39 8.72
C LEU A 128 7.07 -12.51 9.95
N GLU A 129 6.06 -11.67 10.04
CA GLU A 129 5.01 -11.75 11.06
C GLU A 129 3.65 -11.79 10.39
N VAL A 130 2.76 -12.64 10.91
CA VAL A 130 1.39 -12.77 10.42
C VAL A 130 0.46 -12.48 11.59
N TYR A 131 -0.44 -11.52 11.41
CA TYR A 131 -1.38 -11.07 12.42
C TYR A 131 -2.79 -11.44 11.99
N THR A 132 -3.61 -11.88 12.94
CA THR A 132 -5.05 -12.03 12.72
C THR A 132 -5.74 -10.75 13.15
N LEU A 133 -6.48 -10.13 12.24
CA LEU A 133 -7.25 -8.93 12.55
C LEU A 133 -8.52 -9.29 13.33
N PRO A 134 -8.84 -8.53 14.39
CA PRO A 134 -10.06 -8.74 15.15
C PRO A 134 -11.30 -8.44 14.29
N ARG A 135 -12.42 -9.07 14.65
CA ARG A 135 -13.66 -9.10 13.83
C ARG A 135 -14.21 -7.73 13.43
N TYR A 136 -14.01 -6.71 14.26
CA TYR A 136 -14.50 -5.36 14.00
C TYR A 136 -13.62 -4.59 12.99
N MET A 137 -12.45 -5.11 12.61
CA MET A 137 -11.53 -4.55 11.62
C MET A 137 -11.60 -5.27 10.26
N TRP A 138 -12.50 -6.24 10.11
CA TRP A 138 -12.71 -6.87 8.81
C TRP A 138 -13.30 -5.84 7.83
N GLY A 139 -12.95 -5.96 6.55
CA GLY A 139 -13.55 -5.16 5.49
C GLY A 139 -15.07 -5.33 5.47
N THR A 140 -15.78 -4.43 4.77
CA THR A 140 -17.26 -4.47 4.68
C THR A 140 -17.80 -5.66 3.87
N ASP A 141 -16.93 -6.57 3.39
CA ASP A 141 -17.36 -7.78 2.70
C ASP A 141 -17.35 -8.98 3.66
N ASP A 142 -18.41 -9.79 3.61
CA ASP A 142 -18.60 -10.98 4.45
C ASP A 142 -17.80 -12.19 3.94
N THR A 143 -16.86 -11.99 3.00
CA THR A 143 -15.98 -13.07 2.57
C THR A 143 -14.86 -13.24 3.60
N ASN A 144 -14.17 -14.38 3.63
CA ASN A 144 -13.10 -14.67 4.61
C ASN A 144 -11.85 -13.76 4.42
N ASN A 145 -12.02 -12.65 3.72
CA ASN A 145 -11.04 -11.85 3.06
C ASN A 145 -10.56 -10.74 4.00
N GLY A 146 -9.24 -10.52 4.07
CA GLY A 146 -8.66 -9.50 4.95
C GLY A 146 -8.61 -9.89 6.44
N ARG A 147 -8.76 -11.18 6.78
CA ARG A 147 -8.64 -11.66 8.17
C ARG A 147 -7.22 -11.67 8.69
N TRP A 148 -6.24 -11.75 7.81
CA TRP A 148 -4.84 -11.81 8.17
C TRP A 148 -4.06 -10.74 7.43
N CYS A 149 -3.17 -10.08 8.15
CA CYS A 149 -2.17 -9.19 7.58
C CYS A 149 -0.79 -9.76 7.84
N PHE A 150 0.18 -9.39 7.01
CA PHE A 150 1.57 -9.73 7.22
C PHE A 150 2.44 -8.48 7.29
N PHE A 151 3.56 -8.61 8.00
CA PHE A 151 4.69 -7.70 7.95
C PHE A 151 5.92 -8.52 7.54
N VAL A 152 6.66 -8.02 6.55
CA VAL A 152 7.94 -8.57 6.13
C VAL A 152 9.02 -7.51 6.23
N LYS A 153 10.16 -7.93 6.78
CA LYS A 153 11.45 -7.28 6.58
C LYS A 153 12.34 -8.22 5.76
N ALA A 154 12.85 -7.72 4.65
CA ALA A 154 13.80 -8.44 3.80
C ALA A 154 14.96 -7.53 3.39
N LYS A 155 16.06 -8.11 2.94
CA LYS A 155 17.24 -7.41 2.44
C LYS A 155 17.50 -7.83 1.01
N GLU A 156 17.75 -6.87 0.13
CA GLU A 156 18.21 -7.13 -1.24
C GLU A 156 19.64 -7.68 -1.19
N ASP A 157 19.88 -8.77 -1.91
CA ASP A 157 21.18 -9.46 -1.95
C ASP A 157 22.30 -8.63 -2.61
#